data_AF-A0A3D5CGB8-F1
#
_entry.id   AF-A0A3D5CGB8-F1
#
_cell.length_a   1.000
_cell.length_b   1.000
_cell.length_c   1.000
_cell.angle_alpha   90.00
_cell.angle_beta   90.00
_cell.angle_gamma   90.00
#
_symmetry.space_group_name_H-M   'P 1'
#
loop_
_entity.id
_entity.type
_entity.pdbx_description
1 polymer ?
#
loop_
_entity_poly.entity_id
_entity_poly.type
_entity_poly.pdbx_seq_one_letter_code
_entity_poly.pdbx_strand_id
1 'polypeptide(L)'
;ACQLTESAQALILFASYCANDLSTSGLPVLSLAGELDGLSTPEKIADARPLLPAGADMVEIAGAAHSSFGDYGPQPGDGTPTISDADMTETLTSEVDRFLQTQVAGG
;
A
#
# COMPACT_ATOMS: atom_id res chain seq x y z
N ALA A 1 -4.56 -2.28 10.26
CA ALA A 1 -3.80 -1.43 11.20
C ALA A 1 -2.36 -1.93 11.26
N CYS A 2 -1.38 -1.04 11.07
CA CYS A 2 0.03 -1.37 11.09
C CYS A 2 0.62 -1.23 12.52
N GLN A 3 1.66 -2.01 12.82
CA GLN A 3 2.54 -1.79 13.97
C GLN A 3 3.99 -1.90 13.51
N LEU A 4 4.87 -1.14 14.15
CA LEU A 4 6.29 -1.06 13.79
C LEU A 4 7.15 -1.47 14.99
N THR A 5 8.26 -2.13 14.68
CA THR A 5 9.39 -2.29 15.62
C THR A 5 10.32 -1.08 15.49
N GLU A 6 11.03 -0.72 16.56
CA GLU A 6 12.00 0.39 16.56
C GLU A 6 13.13 0.20 15.54
N SER A 7 13.38 -1.04 15.10
CA SER A 7 14.41 -1.40 14.12
C SER A 7 13.95 -1.41 12.66
N ALA A 8 12.71 -1.04 12.37
CA ALA A 8 12.20 -1.02 11.00
C ALA A 8 12.89 0.10 10.20
N GLN A 9 13.34 -0.22 8.99
CA GLN A 9 14.01 0.75 8.10
C GLN A 9 13.03 1.41 7.11
N ALA A 10 11.91 0.76 6.83
CA ALA A 10 10.87 1.24 5.95
C ALA A 10 9.55 0.52 6.25
N LEU A 11 8.44 1.05 5.72
CA LEU A 11 7.12 0.43 5.77
C LEU A 11 6.52 0.36 4.36
N ILE A 12 6.02 -0.81 3.97
CA ILE A 12 5.21 -0.98 2.75
C ILE A 12 3.82 -1.46 3.16
N LEU A 13 2.79 -0.75 2.72
CA LEU A 13 1.39 -1.06 2.99
C LEU A 13 0.73 -1.54 1.69
N PHE A 14 0.36 -2.83 1.65
CA PHE A 14 -0.43 -3.43 0.56
C PHE A 14 -1.90 -3.41 0.96
N ALA A 15 -2.77 -2.71 0.20
CA ALA A 15 -4.20 -2.58 0.47
C ALA A 15 -4.55 -2.38 1.95
N SER A 16 -3.80 -1.50 2.62
CA SER A 16 -3.89 -1.32 4.07
C SER A 16 -3.50 0.08 4.48
N TYR A 17 -3.93 0.46 5.69
CA TYR A 17 -3.61 1.74 6.30
C TYR A 17 -3.13 1.58 7.75
N CYS A 18 -2.33 2.55 8.18
CA CYS A 18 -1.95 2.71 9.58
C CYS A 18 -3.07 3.39 10.37
N ALA A 19 -3.35 2.88 11.57
CA ALA A 19 -4.24 3.54 12.53
C ALA A 19 -3.45 4.37 13.57
N ASN A 20 -2.14 4.14 13.66
CA ASN A 20 -1.23 4.89 14.52
C ASN A 20 -0.65 6.07 13.74
N ASP A 21 -0.37 7.16 14.45
CA ASP A 21 0.31 8.32 13.88
C ASP A 21 1.82 8.06 13.73
N LEU A 22 2.26 8.01 12.47
CA LEU A 22 3.65 7.86 12.05
C LEU A 22 4.16 9.13 11.34
N SER A 23 3.40 10.22 11.34
CA SER A 23 3.68 11.44 10.57
C SER A 23 5.06 12.05 10.87
N THR A 24 5.57 11.82 12.07
CA THR A 24 6.87 12.31 12.56
C THR A 24 7.97 11.24 12.61
N SER A 25 7.70 10.00 12.17
CA SER A 25 8.64 8.87 12.28
C SER A 25 9.90 9.03 11.42
N GLY A 26 9.83 9.81 10.34
CA GLY A 26 10.91 9.93 9.36
C GLY A 26 11.13 8.66 8.52
N LEU A 27 10.31 7.62 8.69
CA LEU A 27 10.43 6.38 7.94
C LEU A 27 10.04 6.58 6.47
N PRO A 28 10.78 6.00 5.53
CA PRO A 28 10.28 5.77 4.18
C PRO A 28 9.03 4.90 4.22
N VAL A 29 7.96 5.36 3.57
CA VAL A 29 6.70 4.63 3.46
C VAL A 29 6.27 4.55 2.01
N LEU A 30 5.90 3.35 1.57
CA LEU A 30 5.14 3.12 0.33
C LEU A 30 3.75 2.60 0.70
N SER A 31 2.71 3.22 0.15
CA SER A 31 1.32 2.77 0.27
C SER A 31 0.80 2.41 -1.12
N LEU A 32 0.41 1.16 -1.30
CA LEU A 32 -0.17 0.61 -2.52
C LEU A 32 -1.65 0.32 -2.25
N ALA A 33 -2.54 1.02 -2.94
CA ALA A 33 -3.99 0.91 -2.81
C ALA A 33 -4.62 0.44 -4.13
N GLY A 34 -5.78 -0.22 -4.08
CA GLY A 34 -6.54 -0.59 -5.27
C GLY A 34 -7.70 0.37 -5.50
N GLU A 35 -7.91 0.81 -6.75
CA GLU A 35 -9.02 1.69 -7.15
C GLU A 35 -10.39 1.09 -6.81
N LEU A 36 -10.51 -0.24 -6.90
CA LEU A 36 -11.75 -0.99 -6.67
C LEU A 36 -11.75 -1.72 -5.33
N ASP A 37 -10.82 -1.39 -4.42
CA ASP A 37 -10.75 -2.02 -3.11
C ASP A 37 -12.01 -1.66 -2.28
N GLY A 38 -12.82 -2.66 -1.94
CA GLY A 38 -14.04 -2.46 -1.15
C GLY A 38 -13.82 -2.55 0.37
N LEU A 39 -12.64 -3.00 0.81
CA LEU A 39 -12.32 -3.30 2.21
C LEU A 39 -11.42 -2.22 2.82
N SER A 40 -10.29 -1.93 2.17
CA SER A 40 -9.40 -0.80 2.42
C SER A 40 -9.60 0.26 1.35
N THR A 41 -10.81 0.82 1.31
CA THR A 41 -11.23 1.71 0.23
C THR A 41 -10.30 2.89 -0.02
N PRO A 42 -10.24 3.44 -1.24
CA PRO A 42 -9.47 4.65 -1.55
C PRO A 42 -9.73 5.79 -0.56
N GLU A 43 -10.98 5.96 -0.10
CA GLU A 43 -11.33 6.95 0.92
C GLU A 43 -10.65 6.65 2.27
N LYS A 44 -10.65 5.40 2.73
CA LYS A 44 -9.96 5.04 3.99
C LYS A 44 -8.45 5.28 3.90
N ILE A 45 -7.86 5.02 2.73
CA ILE A 45 -6.44 5.28 2.48
C ILE A 45 -6.16 6.79 2.49
N ALA A 46 -7.01 7.58 1.82
CA ALA A 46 -6.91 9.04 1.80
C ALA A 46 -7.08 9.65 3.20
N ASP A 47 -8.05 9.17 3.99
CA ASP A 47 -8.30 9.61 5.36
C ASP A 47 -7.12 9.27 6.30
N ALA A 48 -6.39 8.18 6.01
CA ALA A 48 -5.22 7.77 6.78
C ALA A 48 -3.92 8.46 6.33
N ARG A 49 -3.88 9.12 5.17
CA ARG A 49 -2.69 9.81 4.65
C ARG A 49 -2.03 10.78 5.63
N PRO A 50 -2.78 11.56 6.45
CA PRO A 50 -2.18 12.46 7.44
C PRO A 50 -1.43 11.73 8.57
N LEU A 51 -1.69 10.43 8.78
CA LEU A 51 -0.99 9.61 9.78
C LEU A 51 0.37 9.10 9.26
N LEU A 52 0.70 9.34 8.00
CA LEU A 52 1.96 8.92 7.39
C LEU A 52 2.90 10.13 7.25
N PRO A 53 4.23 9.89 7.16
CA PRO A 53 5.19 10.95 6.84
C PRO A 53 4.77 11.76 5.61
N ALA A 54 5.11 13.05 5.58
CA ALA A 54 4.80 13.92 4.44
C ALA A 54 5.40 13.40 3.13
N GLY A 55 6.55 12.71 3.19
CA GLY A 55 7.21 12.07 2.04
C GLY A 55 6.74 10.65 1.71
N ALA A 56 5.67 10.14 2.35
CA ALA A 56 5.12 8.82 2.02
C ALA A 56 4.68 8.78 0.54
N ASP A 57 5.12 7.75 -0.15
CA ASP A 57 4.78 7.46 -1.54
C ASP A 57 3.43 6.75 -1.60
N MET A 58 2.48 7.32 -2.33
CA MET A 58 1.10 6.86 -2.38
C MET A 58 0.77 6.49 -3.82
N VAL A 59 0.51 5.20 -4.05
CA VAL A 59 0.26 4.64 -5.38
C VAL A 59 -1.10 3.95 -5.36
N GLU A 60 -1.99 4.39 -6.24
CA GLU A 60 -3.26 3.73 -6.50
C GLU A 60 -3.13 2.90 -7.79
N ILE A 61 -3.53 1.64 -7.74
CA ILE A 61 -3.46 0.68 -8.84
C ILE A 61 -4.85 0.58 -9.47
N ALA A 62 -4.97 1.06 -10.70
CA ALA A 62 -6.20 1.04 -11.47
C ALA A 62 -6.71 -0.39 -11.64
N GLY A 63 -8.01 -0.58 -11.44
CA GLY A 63 -8.68 -1.87 -11.58
C GLY A 63 -8.35 -2.93 -10.51
N ALA A 64 -7.49 -2.65 -9.54
CA ALA A 64 -7.18 -3.57 -8.44
C ALA A 64 -8.26 -3.50 -7.34
N ALA A 65 -8.65 -4.65 -6.80
CA ALA A 65 -9.50 -4.78 -5.62
C ALA A 65 -8.65 -5.22 -4.41
N HIS A 66 -9.23 -5.37 -3.21
CA HIS A 66 -8.49 -5.82 -2.02
C HIS A 66 -7.81 -7.17 -2.27
N SER A 67 -8.59 -8.08 -2.87
CA SER A 67 -8.16 -9.42 -3.27
C SER A 67 -7.04 -9.42 -4.31
N SER A 68 -6.75 -8.30 -4.99
CA SER A 68 -5.61 -8.24 -5.92
C SER A 68 -4.25 -8.24 -5.20
N PHE A 69 -4.22 -7.91 -3.90
CA PHE A 69 -2.98 -7.82 -3.12
C PHE A 69 -2.55 -9.16 -2.49
N GLY A 70 -3.22 -10.26 -2.83
CA GLY A 70 -2.73 -11.60 -2.59
C GLY A 70 -3.63 -12.69 -3.16
N ASP A 71 -3.13 -13.92 -3.20
CA ASP A 71 -3.77 -15.02 -3.96
C ASP A 71 -4.84 -15.76 -3.14
N TYR A 72 -5.85 -15.03 -2.64
CA TYR A 72 -6.96 -15.58 -1.85
C TYR A 72 -8.33 -15.50 -2.56
N GLY A 73 -8.40 -14.83 -3.71
CA GLY A 73 -9.62 -14.68 -4.50
C GLY A 73 -10.67 -13.74 -3.88
N PRO A 74 -11.88 -13.67 -4.47
CA PRO A 74 -12.91 -12.70 -4.10
C PRO A 74 -13.37 -12.83 -2.64
N GLN A 75 -13.63 -11.69 -2.00
CA GLN A 75 -14.10 -11.61 -0.62
C GLN A 75 -15.44 -10.84 -0.51
N PRO A 76 -16.31 -11.18 0.45
CA PRO A 76 -17.53 -10.41 0.70
C PRO A 76 -17.21 -8.94 1.05
N GLY A 77 -17.84 -8.01 0.33
CA GLY A 77 -17.64 -6.57 0.54
C GLY A 77 -16.44 -5.97 -0.21
N ASP A 78 -15.67 -6.77 -0.94
CA ASP A 78 -14.65 -6.27 -1.87
C ASP A 78 -15.25 -5.91 -3.24
N GLY A 79 -14.49 -5.19 -4.06
CA GLY A 79 -14.79 -4.97 -5.46
C GLY A 79 -14.45 -6.18 -6.34
N THR A 80 -14.81 -6.09 -7.62
CA THR A 80 -14.39 -7.07 -8.63
C THR A 80 -13.22 -6.49 -9.40
N PRO A 81 -12.02 -7.08 -9.32
CA PRO A 81 -10.86 -6.55 -10.01
C PRO A 81 -11.03 -6.64 -11.54
N THR A 82 -10.55 -5.61 -12.24
CA THR A 82 -10.47 -5.56 -13.71
C THR A 82 -9.04 -5.69 -14.23
N ILE A 83 -8.04 -5.52 -13.35
CA ILE A 83 -6.64 -5.85 -13.63
C ILE A 83 -6.46 -7.38 -13.67
N SER A 84 -5.53 -7.87 -14.50
CA SER A 84 -5.17 -9.28 -14.52
C SER A 84 -4.19 -9.61 -13.38
N ASP A 85 -4.16 -10.87 -12.93
CA ASP A 85 -3.21 -11.31 -11.89
C ASP A 85 -1.74 -11.11 -12.33
N ALA A 86 -1.46 -11.27 -13.63
CA ALA A 86 -0.14 -11.06 -14.20
C ALA A 86 0.27 -9.58 -14.15
N ASP A 87 -0.60 -8.68 -14.60
CA ASP A 87 -0.34 -7.23 -14.56
C ASP A 87 -0.24 -6.72 -13.12
N MET A 88 -1.05 -7.28 -12.20
CA MET A 88 -0.98 -6.95 -10.78
C MET A 88 0.36 -7.36 -10.18
N THR A 89 0.84 -8.57 -10.49
CA THR A 89 2.14 -9.09 -10.02
C THR A 89 3.29 -8.23 -10.55
N GLU A 90 3.25 -7.87 -11.83
CA GLU A 90 4.25 -7.00 -12.46
C GLU A 90 4.25 -5.61 -11.81
N THR A 91 3.07 -5.01 -11.62
CA THR A 91 2.90 -3.68 -11.01
C THR A 91 3.43 -3.67 -9.58
N LEU A 92 3.02 -4.62 -8.73
CA LEU A 92 3.51 -4.71 -7.36
C LEU A 92 5.03 -4.87 -7.29
N THR A 93 5.59 -5.74 -8.13
CA THR A 93 7.03 -5.98 -8.16
C THR A 93 7.78 -4.73 -8.57
N SER A 94 7.32 -4.03 -9.61
CA SER A 94 7.94 -2.80 -10.10
C SER A 94 7.94 -1.69 -9.05
N GLU A 95 6.80 -1.47 -8.38
CA GLU A 95 6.68 -0.42 -7.36
C GLU A 95 7.51 -0.70 -6.12
N VAL A 96 7.54 -1.95 -5.66
CA VAL A 96 8.37 -2.36 -4.53
C VAL A 96 9.85 -2.23 -4.88
N ASP A 97 10.28 -2.72 -6.04
CA ASP A 97 11.68 -2.60 -6.48
C ASP A 97 12.12 -1.14 -6.61
N ARG A 98 11.27 -0.30 -7.21
CA ARG A 98 11.51 1.15 -7.32
C ARG A 98 11.70 1.77 -5.95
N PHE A 99 10.80 1.49 -5.01
CA PHE A 99 10.87 2.04 -3.66
C PHE A 99 12.13 1.59 -2.92
N LEU A 100 12.49 0.31 -2.99
CA LEU A 100 13.69 -0.22 -2.33
C LEU A 100 14.97 0.41 -2.89
N GLN A 101 15.05 0.61 -4.21
CA GLN A 101 16.22 1.23 -4.85
C GLN A 101 16.37 2.71 -4.54
N THR A 102 15.25 3.44 -4.44
CA THR A 102 15.26 4.91 -4.32
C THR A 102 15.27 5.41 -2.88
N GLN A 103 14.64 4.68 -1.96
CA GLN A 103 14.37 5.17 -0.60
C GLN A 103 15.06 4.38 0.50
N VAL A 104 15.52 3.15 0.22
CA VAL A 104 16.14 2.27 1.23
C VAL A 104 17.63 2.06 0.96
N ALA A 105 18.02 1.85 -0.30
CA ALA A 105 19.43 1.62 -0.65
C ALA A 105 20.33 2.88 -0.57
N GLY A 106 19.75 4.07 -0.40
CA GLY A 106 20.47 5.34 -0.28
C GLY A 106 20.62 5.87 1.16
N GLY A 107 20.13 5.13 2.15
CA GLY A 107 20.19 5.46 3.58
C GLY A 107 21.40 4.85 4.29
#